data_AF-A0AAD9VAK4-F1
#
_entry.id   AF-A0AAD9VAK4-F1
#
_cell.length_a   1.000
_cell.length_b   1.000
_cell.length_c   1.000
_cell.angle_alpha   90.00
_cell.angle_beta   90.00
_cell.angle_gamma   90.00
#
_symmetry.space_group_name_H-M   'P 1'
#
loop_
_entity.id
_entity.type
_entity.pdbx_description
1 polymer ?
#
loop_
_entity_poly.entity_id
_entity_poly.type
_entity_poly.pdbx_seq_one_letter_code
_entity_poly.pdbx_strand_id
1 'polypeptide(L)'
;MAVQKVHSRGDEHRYLNATEDEVPKRKIVENSPTLASFKDYQEKLDSRYDKYERLMKCSRDMTIANKRIIFLLQRISGPVNRDQIFKEADAKFLEVKEMLKKIASELVDDDPYLFNRAFSPGIQEYIEALSFYFYLKYKSLISFEEVMETCTFSNTKGNNLVLNPFEYILGIADLTGELMRLCINSAANGDRNVSFEVCNFLRKLHNTFASLGNVSKDLSSKLKVMKASLSKVEAACYTVKVRGSEIPRFALAEMLNSTVVDHVDY
;
A
#
# COMPACT_ATOMS: atom_id res chain seq x y z
N MET A 1 46.06 -62.31 -36.00
CA MET A 1 44.72 -62.28 -35.40
C MET A 1 44.09 -60.94 -35.75
N ALA A 2 42.96 -61.00 -36.46
CA ALA A 2 42.36 -59.89 -37.18
C ALA A 2 41.50 -58.97 -36.30
N VAL A 3 41.34 -57.75 -36.79
CA VAL A 3 40.55 -56.62 -36.31
C VAL A 3 39.05 -56.91 -36.41
N GLN A 4 38.25 -56.47 -35.43
CA GLN A 4 36.91 -55.93 -35.74
C GLN A 4 36.39 -54.96 -34.64
N LYS A 5 36.40 -53.68 -34.99
CA LYS A 5 35.42 -52.67 -34.52
C LYS A 5 34.24 -52.72 -35.50
N VAL A 6 33.02 -52.43 -35.02
CA VAL A 6 32.03 -51.48 -35.60
C VAL A 6 30.60 -51.77 -35.08
N HIS A 7 29.99 -50.74 -34.47
CA HIS A 7 28.55 -50.33 -34.39
C HIS A 7 27.46 -51.38 -34.02
N SER A 8 26.42 -51.05 -33.24
CA SER A 8 25.57 -49.87 -33.41
C SER A 8 24.79 -49.50 -32.15
N ARG A 9 24.73 -48.19 -31.86
CA ARG A 9 23.59 -47.51 -31.23
C ARG A 9 22.32 -47.94 -31.96
N GLY A 10 21.33 -48.51 -31.26
CA GLY A 10 20.14 -49.06 -31.92
C GLY A 10 18.82 -49.00 -31.15
N ASP A 11 18.82 -48.86 -29.82
CA ASP A 11 17.58 -49.04 -29.05
C ASP A 11 16.98 -47.76 -28.42
N GLU A 12 17.65 -46.62 -28.47
CA GLU A 12 17.10 -45.35 -27.92
C GLU A 12 16.11 -44.63 -28.87
N HIS A 13 15.94 -45.09 -30.10
CA HIS A 13 15.06 -44.44 -31.09
C HIS A 13 13.72 -45.14 -31.35
N ARG A 14 13.40 -46.25 -30.66
CA ARG A 14 12.09 -46.91 -30.84
C ARG A 14 10.91 -46.20 -30.18
N TYR A 15 11.15 -45.30 -29.24
CA TYR A 15 10.08 -44.54 -28.58
C TYR A 15 9.71 -43.23 -29.30
N LEU A 16 10.41 -42.86 -30.37
CA LEU A 16 10.17 -41.61 -31.09
C LEU A 16 9.27 -41.77 -32.33
N ASN A 17 8.94 -43.00 -32.72
CA ASN A 17 8.11 -43.31 -33.90
C ASN A 17 6.97 -44.30 -33.60
N ALA A 18 6.52 -44.41 -32.34
CA ALA A 18 5.25 -45.06 -32.07
C ALA A 18 4.13 -44.08 -32.44
N THR A 19 3.31 -44.43 -33.42
CA THR A 19 2.00 -43.77 -33.59
C THR A 19 1.22 -43.92 -32.29
N GLU A 20 0.41 -42.92 -31.90
CA GLU A 20 -0.34 -42.91 -30.62
C GLU A 20 -1.17 -44.19 -30.36
N ASP A 21 -1.37 -45.01 -31.39
CA ASP A 21 -2.12 -46.27 -31.35
C ASP A 21 -1.33 -47.50 -30.88
N GLU A 22 0.01 -47.46 -30.82
CA GLU A 22 0.84 -48.62 -30.38
C GLU A 22 1.16 -48.65 -28.89
N VAL A 23 0.91 -47.57 -28.14
CA VAL A 23 0.99 -47.60 -26.68
C VAL A 23 -0.32 -48.19 -26.16
N PRO A 24 -0.31 -49.30 -25.39
CA PRO A 24 -1.54 -49.82 -24.81
C PRO A 24 -2.18 -48.72 -23.96
N LYS A 25 -3.30 -48.15 -24.43
CA LYS A 25 -4.10 -47.19 -23.65
C LYS A 25 -4.56 -47.93 -22.40
N ARG A 26 -3.79 -47.80 -21.31
CA ARG A 26 -4.13 -48.39 -20.01
C ARG A 26 -5.53 -47.88 -19.67
N LYS A 27 -6.52 -48.78 -19.67
CA LYS A 27 -7.89 -48.43 -19.34
C LYS A 27 -7.90 -47.81 -17.94
N ILE A 28 -8.33 -46.55 -17.85
CA ILE A 28 -8.49 -45.85 -16.59
C ILE A 28 -9.60 -46.58 -15.82
N VAL A 29 -9.27 -47.08 -14.63
CA VAL A 29 -10.27 -47.70 -13.76
C VAL A 29 -11.05 -46.58 -13.08
N GLU A 30 -12.22 -46.23 -13.62
CA GLU A 30 -13.04 -45.07 -13.22
C GLU A 30 -13.41 -45.05 -11.73
N ASN A 31 -13.46 -46.22 -11.08
CA ASN A 31 -13.76 -46.38 -9.65
C ASN A 31 -12.50 -46.66 -8.80
N SER A 32 -11.30 -46.31 -9.26
CA SER A 32 -10.09 -46.51 -8.47
C SER A 32 -10.05 -45.56 -7.25
N PRO A 33 -9.54 -46.02 -6.10
CA PRO A 33 -9.34 -45.16 -4.92
C PRO A 33 -8.51 -43.91 -5.25
N THR A 34 -7.52 -44.04 -6.13
CA THR A 34 -6.70 -42.93 -6.61
C THR A 34 -7.52 -41.85 -7.30
N LEU A 35 -8.40 -42.22 -8.25
CA LEU A 35 -9.27 -41.23 -8.92
C LEU A 35 -10.24 -40.56 -7.96
N ALA A 36 -10.76 -41.29 -6.98
CA ALA A 36 -11.59 -40.72 -5.93
C ALA A 36 -10.81 -39.66 -5.10
N SER A 37 -9.56 -39.94 -4.73
CA SER A 37 -8.69 -38.94 -4.08
C SER A 37 -8.45 -37.70 -4.94
N PHE A 38 -8.23 -37.87 -6.25
CA PHE A 38 -8.03 -36.72 -7.15
C PHE A 38 -9.30 -35.87 -7.30
N LYS A 39 -10.50 -36.46 -7.26
CA LYS A 39 -11.77 -35.72 -7.23
C LYS A 39 -11.91 -34.91 -5.94
N ASP A 40 -11.60 -35.50 -4.78
CA ASP A 40 -11.58 -34.78 -3.49
C ASP A 40 -10.57 -33.62 -3.51
N TYR A 41 -9.38 -33.82 -4.08
CA TYR A 41 -8.40 -32.75 -4.23
C TYR A 41 -8.86 -31.65 -5.17
N GLN A 42 -9.52 -32.00 -6.28
CA GLN A 42 -10.11 -31.04 -7.19
C GLN A 42 -11.14 -30.16 -6.47
N GLU A 43 -12.11 -30.75 -5.76
CA GLU A 43 -13.15 -30.01 -5.04
C GLU A 43 -12.57 -29.06 -3.99
N LYS A 44 -11.52 -29.50 -3.26
CA LYS A 44 -10.80 -28.67 -2.28
C LYS A 44 -10.05 -27.51 -2.95
N LEU A 45 -9.40 -27.75 -4.08
CA LEU A 45 -8.68 -26.71 -4.82
C LEU A 45 -9.65 -25.69 -5.42
N ASP A 46 -10.73 -26.15 -6.06
CA ASP A 46 -11.75 -25.29 -6.65
C ASP A 46 -12.38 -24.39 -5.58
N SER A 47 -12.77 -24.96 -4.44
CA SER A 47 -13.29 -24.21 -3.30
C SER A 47 -12.30 -23.14 -2.78
N ARG A 48 -11.01 -23.47 -2.75
CA ARG A 48 -9.94 -22.54 -2.36
C ARG A 48 -9.76 -21.42 -3.37
N TYR A 49 -9.77 -21.73 -4.67
CA TYR A 49 -9.64 -20.73 -5.73
C TYR A 49 -10.84 -19.79 -5.75
N ASP A 50 -12.05 -20.31 -5.61
CA ASP A 50 -13.27 -19.49 -5.54
C ASP A 50 -13.20 -18.51 -4.36
N LYS A 51 -12.72 -18.96 -3.19
CA LYS A 51 -12.50 -18.08 -2.03
C LYS A 51 -11.43 -17.02 -2.31
N TYR A 52 -10.30 -17.41 -2.90
CA TYR A 52 -9.22 -16.49 -3.26
C TYR A 52 -9.74 -15.38 -4.20
N GLU A 53 -10.55 -15.74 -5.20
CA GLU A 53 -11.16 -14.77 -6.12
C GLU A 53 -12.15 -13.82 -5.44
N ARG A 54 -12.96 -14.31 -4.48
CA ARG A 54 -13.85 -13.45 -3.68
C ARG A 54 -13.05 -12.45 -2.84
N LEU A 55 -11.97 -12.90 -2.19
CA LEU A 55 -11.06 -12.04 -1.41
C LEU A 55 -10.37 -11.00 -2.30
N MET A 56 -9.86 -11.41 -3.47
CA MET A 56 -9.24 -10.50 -4.45
C MET A 56 -10.19 -9.41 -4.92
N LYS A 57 -11.45 -9.74 -5.22
CA LYS A 57 -12.47 -8.77 -5.62
C LYS A 57 -12.74 -7.77 -4.49
N CYS A 58 -12.97 -8.25 -3.27
CA CYS A 58 -13.20 -7.37 -2.12
C CYS A 58 -11.99 -6.46 -1.82
N SER A 59 -10.77 -7.01 -1.94
CA SER A 59 -9.51 -6.28 -1.78
C SER A 59 -9.38 -5.13 -2.78
N ARG A 60 -9.70 -5.39 -4.06
CA ARG A 60 -9.67 -4.37 -5.12
C ARG A 60 -10.66 -3.24 -4.86
N ASP A 61 -11.88 -3.57 -4.44
CA ASP A 61 -12.89 -2.57 -4.10
C ASP A 61 -12.44 -1.72 -2.90
N MET A 62 -11.84 -2.36 -1.89
CA MET A 62 -11.28 -1.69 -0.72
C MET A 62 -10.12 -0.75 -1.10
N THR A 63 -9.19 -1.17 -1.96
CA THR A 63 -8.14 -0.30 -2.50
C THR A 63 -8.73 0.95 -3.17
N ILE A 64 -9.78 0.79 -3.99
CA ILE A 64 -10.41 1.92 -4.67
C ILE A 64 -11.06 2.87 -3.66
N ALA A 65 -11.77 2.34 -2.66
CA ALA A 65 -12.38 3.13 -1.60
C ALA A 65 -11.35 3.93 -0.80
N ASN A 66 -10.25 3.29 -0.39
CA ASN A 66 -9.17 3.94 0.36
C ASN A 66 -8.45 5.03 -0.47
N LYS A 67 -8.19 4.80 -1.76
CA LYS A 67 -7.67 5.85 -2.65
C LYS A 67 -8.57 7.08 -2.70
N ARG A 68 -9.88 6.88 -2.77
CA ARG A 68 -10.86 7.98 -2.77
C ARG A 68 -10.81 8.76 -1.45
N ILE A 69 -10.61 8.08 -0.32
CA ILE A 69 -10.41 8.73 0.97
C ILE A 69 -9.10 9.55 0.97
N ILE A 70 -7.99 8.98 0.50
CA ILE A 70 -6.71 9.70 0.39
C ILE A 70 -6.88 10.96 -0.48
N PHE A 71 -7.48 10.85 -1.66
CA PHE A 71 -7.73 12.01 -2.52
C PHE A 71 -8.64 13.06 -1.90
N LEU A 72 -9.63 12.64 -1.10
CA LEU A 72 -10.48 13.55 -0.34
C LEU A 72 -9.65 14.30 0.71
N LEU A 73 -8.82 13.58 1.48
CA LEU A 73 -7.98 14.13 2.54
C LEU A 73 -6.91 15.09 1.99
N GLN A 74 -6.37 14.85 0.79
CA GLN A 74 -5.43 15.78 0.13
C GLN A 74 -6.02 17.17 -0.16
N ARG A 75 -7.35 17.33 -0.11
CA ARG A 75 -8.03 18.62 -0.33
C ARG A 75 -8.02 19.54 0.90
N ILE A 76 -7.48 19.08 2.04
CA ILE A 76 -7.49 19.80 3.31
C ILE A 76 -6.74 21.14 3.27
N SER A 77 -5.76 21.28 2.38
CA SER A 77 -5.02 22.55 2.14
C SER A 77 -5.75 23.51 1.19
N GLY A 78 -6.94 23.13 0.71
CA GLY A 78 -7.75 23.94 -0.20
C GLY A 78 -8.80 24.80 0.52
N PRO A 79 -9.75 25.40 -0.23
CA PRO A 79 -10.76 26.29 0.34
C PRO A 79 -11.90 25.57 1.08
N VAL A 80 -11.93 24.23 1.02
CA VAL A 80 -13.01 23.42 1.60
C VAL A 80 -12.82 23.32 3.12
N ASN A 81 -13.92 23.37 3.85
CA ASN A 81 -13.90 23.25 5.31
C ASN A 81 -13.33 21.89 5.74
N ARG A 82 -12.34 21.94 6.65
CA ARG A 82 -11.63 20.77 7.19
C ARG A 82 -12.55 19.78 7.91
N ASP A 83 -13.52 20.26 8.69
CA ASP A 83 -14.46 19.40 9.43
C ASP A 83 -15.41 18.68 8.48
N GLN A 84 -15.80 19.34 7.38
CA GLN A 84 -16.60 18.69 6.33
C GLN A 84 -15.84 17.56 5.64
N ILE A 85 -14.56 17.77 5.34
CA ILE A 85 -13.67 16.73 4.77
C ILE A 85 -13.57 15.54 5.71
N PHE A 86 -13.33 15.78 7.01
CA PHE A 86 -13.24 14.69 7.99
C PHE A 86 -14.57 13.95 8.16
N LYS A 87 -15.69 14.66 8.21
CA LYS A 87 -17.02 14.03 8.27
C LYS A 87 -17.30 13.15 7.06
N GLU A 88 -16.93 13.59 5.86
CA GLU A 88 -17.06 12.78 4.65
C GLU A 88 -16.10 11.57 4.68
N ALA A 89 -14.86 11.74 5.13
CA ALA A 89 -13.89 10.66 5.27
C ALA A 89 -14.38 9.60 6.28
N ASP A 90 -14.91 10.02 7.43
CA ASP A 90 -15.48 9.13 8.44
C ASP A 90 -16.62 8.28 7.86
N ALA A 91 -17.52 8.88 7.07
CA ALA A 91 -18.58 8.15 6.39
C ALA A 91 -18.04 7.11 5.40
N LYS A 92 -17.00 7.45 4.62
CA LYS A 92 -16.35 6.51 3.69
C LYS A 92 -15.61 5.39 4.42
N PHE A 93 -15.02 5.66 5.59
CA PHE A 93 -14.37 4.63 6.41
C PHE A 93 -15.37 3.59 6.93
N LEU A 94 -16.65 3.94 7.14
CA LEU A 94 -17.68 2.95 7.47
C LEU A 94 -17.87 1.92 6.35
N GLU A 95 -17.83 2.36 5.08
CA GLU A 95 -17.91 1.45 3.93
C GLU A 95 -16.71 0.50 3.88
N VAL A 96 -15.50 1.03 4.12
CA VAL A 96 -14.26 0.23 4.20
C VAL A 96 -14.32 -0.76 5.37
N LYS A 97 -14.90 -0.35 6.51
CA LYS A 97 -15.08 -1.23 7.68
C LYS A 97 -15.93 -2.45 7.36
N GLU A 98 -16.98 -2.29 6.56
CA GLU A 98 -17.79 -3.43 6.09
C GLU A 98 -17.02 -4.36 5.13
N MET A 99 -16.11 -3.81 4.30
CA MET A 99 -15.24 -4.63 3.45
C MET A 99 -14.21 -5.44 4.27
N LEU A 100 -13.60 -4.81 5.29
CA LEU A 100 -12.71 -5.50 6.23
C LEU A 100 -13.44 -6.63 6.96
N LYS A 101 -14.68 -6.39 7.39
CA LYS A 101 -15.53 -7.41 8.02
C LYS A 101 -15.86 -8.57 7.08
N LYS A 102 -16.13 -8.28 5.80
CA LYS A 102 -16.33 -9.32 4.77
C LYS A 102 -15.09 -10.19 4.58
N ILE A 103 -13.91 -9.57 4.49
CA ILE A 103 -12.63 -10.30 4.42
C ILE A 103 -12.44 -11.17 5.67
N ALA A 104 -12.67 -10.62 6.87
CA ALA A 104 -12.57 -11.39 8.10
C ALA A 104 -13.52 -12.59 8.12
N SER A 105 -14.75 -12.41 7.65
CA SER A 105 -15.78 -13.47 7.61
C SER A 105 -15.43 -14.60 6.61
N GLU A 106 -14.79 -14.28 5.48
CA GLU A 106 -14.35 -15.29 4.50
C GLU A 106 -13.17 -16.13 5.00
N LEU A 107 -12.41 -15.61 5.97
CA LEU A 107 -11.22 -16.24 6.55
C LEU A 107 -11.51 -16.99 7.86
N VAL A 108 -12.77 -17.04 8.30
CA VAL A 108 -13.16 -17.83 9.49
C VAL A 108 -12.73 -19.28 9.29
N ASP A 109 -12.06 -19.84 10.30
CA ASP A 109 -11.53 -21.21 10.34
C ASP A 109 -10.43 -21.55 9.31
N ASP A 110 -9.92 -20.56 8.58
CA ASP A 110 -8.77 -20.71 7.68
C ASP A 110 -7.50 -20.09 8.25
N ASP A 111 -6.34 -20.56 7.78
CA ASP A 111 -5.06 -19.87 8.00
C ASP A 111 -5.01 -18.60 7.13
N PRO A 112 -5.02 -17.38 7.71
CA PRO A 112 -4.99 -16.14 6.95
C PRO A 112 -3.74 -16.00 6.08
N TYR A 113 -2.62 -16.64 6.44
CA TYR A 113 -1.39 -16.58 5.66
C TYR A 113 -1.52 -17.26 4.29
N LEU A 114 -2.42 -18.24 4.14
CA LEU A 114 -2.67 -18.91 2.85
C LEU A 114 -3.33 -18.00 1.82
N PHE A 115 -4.06 -16.98 2.28
CA PHE A 115 -4.82 -16.05 1.45
C PHE A 115 -4.33 -14.61 1.53
N ASN A 116 -3.29 -14.33 2.34
CA ASN A 116 -2.77 -12.98 2.58
C ASN A 116 -2.52 -12.19 1.28
N ARG A 117 -1.99 -12.83 0.24
CA ARG A 117 -1.75 -12.19 -1.06
C ARG A 117 -3.02 -11.69 -1.76
N ALA A 118 -4.18 -12.30 -1.48
CA ALA A 118 -5.44 -11.90 -2.08
C ALA A 118 -5.91 -10.52 -1.58
N PHE A 119 -5.68 -10.24 -0.30
CA PHE A 119 -6.24 -9.07 0.37
C PHE A 119 -5.21 -8.04 0.84
N SER A 120 -3.92 -8.41 0.88
CA SER A 120 -2.80 -7.54 1.26
C SER A 120 -2.82 -6.16 0.58
N PRO A 121 -3.05 -6.03 -0.75
CA PRO A 121 -3.09 -4.71 -1.40
C PRO A 121 -4.18 -3.78 -0.83
N GLY A 122 -5.38 -4.31 -0.57
CA GLY A 122 -6.46 -3.55 0.05
C GLY A 122 -6.12 -3.11 1.47
N ILE A 123 -5.45 -3.98 2.24
CA ILE A 123 -5.07 -3.73 3.63
C ILE A 123 -3.97 -2.66 3.72
N GLN A 124 -2.94 -2.73 2.88
CA GLN A 124 -1.88 -1.71 2.86
C GLN A 124 -2.46 -0.34 2.52
N GLU A 125 -3.36 -0.26 1.54
CA GLU A 125 -4.03 0.99 1.18
C GLU A 125 -4.96 1.50 2.29
N TYR A 126 -5.61 0.59 3.05
CA TYR A 126 -6.38 0.96 4.24
C TYR A 126 -5.51 1.59 5.31
N ILE A 127 -4.36 0.98 5.60
CA ILE A 127 -3.39 1.52 6.57
C ILE A 127 -2.86 2.87 6.11
N GLU A 128 -2.54 3.03 4.83
CA GLU A 128 -2.13 4.31 4.25
C GLU A 128 -3.21 5.39 4.44
N ALA A 129 -4.46 5.09 4.09
CA ALA A 129 -5.57 6.04 4.24
C ALA A 129 -5.84 6.40 5.71
N LEU A 130 -5.89 5.40 6.60
CA LEU A 130 -6.16 5.60 8.02
C LEU A 130 -5.03 6.37 8.72
N SER A 131 -3.77 6.02 8.42
CA SER A 131 -2.62 6.72 8.97
C SER A 131 -2.51 8.16 8.45
N PHE A 132 -2.90 8.42 7.19
CA PHE A 132 -2.97 9.78 6.67
C PHE A 132 -4.05 10.60 7.37
N TYR A 133 -5.25 10.05 7.54
CA TYR A 133 -6.32 10.65 8.33
C TYR A 133 -5.83 10.99 9.76
N PHE A 134 -5.19 10.02 10.42
CA PHE A 134 -4.72 10.16 11.80
C PHE A 134 -3.64 11.24 11.92
N TYR A 135 -2.67 11.26 11.00
CA TYR A 135 -1.66 12.31 10.95
C TYR A 135 -2.28 13.69 10.75
N LEU A 136 -3.24 13.82 9.83
CA LEU A 136 -3.92 15.09 9.60
C LEU A 136 -4.67 15.58 10.84
N LYS A 137 -5.19 14.67 11.67
CA LYS A 137 -5.94 15.03 12.89
C LYS A 137 -5.04 15.30 14.10
N TYR A 138 -4.03 14.47 14.32
CA TYR A 138 -3.26 14.42 15.58
C TYR A 138 -1.76 14.69 15.40
N LYS A 139 -1.28 14.87 14.17
CA LYS A 139 0.14 15.14 13.85
C LYS A 139 1.09 14.06 14.39
N SER A 140 0.60 12.83 14.48
CA SER A 140 1.29 11.64 14.98
C SER A 140 1.01 10.44 14.08
N LEU A 141 1.76 9.36 14.30
CA LEU A 141 1.57 8.09 13.60
C LEU A 141 0.60 7.23 14.41
N ILE A 142 -0.44 6.70 13.77
CA ILE A 142 -1.30 5.68 14.38
C ILE A 142 -0.48 4.41 14.63
N SER A 143 -0.59 3.81 15.81
CA SER A 143 0.12 2.59 16.17
C SER A 143 -0.45 1.35 15.49
N PHE A 144 0.32 0.25 15.48
CA PHE A 144 -0.17 -1.03 14.95
C PHE A 144 -1.35 -1.56 15.77
N GLU A 145 -1.31 -1.37 17.09
CA GLU A 145 -2.35 -1.75 18.03
C GLU A 145 -3.66 -1.00 17.75
N GLU A 146 -3.60 0.32 17.55
CA GLU A 146 -4.78 1.13 17.17
C GLU A 146 -5.37 0.70 15.82
N VAL A 147 -4.53 0.33 14.85
CA VAL A 147 -5.01 -0.23 13.58
C VAL A 147 -5.68 -1.60 13.79
N MET A 148 -5.10 -2.47 14.62
CA MET A 148 -5.68 -3.78 14.93
C MET A 148 -7.04 -3.68 15.64
N GLU A 149 -7.23 -2.66 16.47
CA GLU A 149 -8.51 -2.37 17.12
C GLU A 149 -9.62 -2.05 16.10
N THR A 150 -9.31 -1.35 15.01
CA THR A 150 -10.30 -1.06 13.96
C THR A 150 -10.72 -2.31 13.17
N CYS A 151 -9.85 -3.33 13.15
CA CYS A 151 -10.07 -4.64 12.54
C CYS A 151 -10.76 -5.65 13.47
N THR A 152 -11.23 -5.20 14.64
CA THR A 152 -12.01 -6.01 15.59
C THR A 152 -13.50 -5.74 15.40
N PHE A 153 -14.26 -6.79 15.07
CA PHE A 153 -15.69 -6.70 14.71
C PHE A 153 -16.61 -7.42 15.70
N SER A 154 -16.08 -8.34 16.51
CA SER A 154 -16.84 -9.03 17.54
C SER A 154 -15.95 -9.44 18.71
N ASN A 155 -16.56 -9.64 19.89
CA ASN A 155 -15.87 -10.19 21.06
C ASN A 155 -15.57 -11.70 20.93
N THR A 156 -16.04 -12.34 19.85
CA THR A 156 -15.81 -13.76 19.56
C THR A 156 -14.65 -13.93 18.58
N LYS A 157 -13.73 -14.86 18.88
CA LYS A 157 -12.43 -15.05 18.20
C LYS A 157 -12.47 -15.37 16.69
N GLY A 158 -13.64 -15.50 16.05
CA GLY A 158 -13.76 -15.89 14.65
C GLY A 158 -13.84 -14.75 13.63
N ASN A 159 -14.36 -13.58 14.01
CA ASN A 159 -14.68 -12.52 13.02
C ASN A 159 -13.68 -11.37 12.98
N ASN A 160 -12.53 -11.47 13.66
CA ASN A 160 -11.54 -10.40 13.72
C ASN A 160 -10.44 -10.65 12.69
N LEU A 161 -10.05 -9.62 11.95
CA LEU A 161 -8.99 -9.74 10.96
C LEU A 161 -7.63 -9.60 11.65
N VAL A 162 -6.84 -10.68 11.64
CA VAL A 162 -5.46 -10.64 12.15
C VAL A 162 -4.55 -10.07 11.06
N LEU A 163 -3.97 -8.89 11.32
CA LEU A 163 -3.04 -8.27 10.37
C LEU A 163 -1.62 -8.77 10.59
N ASN A 164 -0.93 -9.02 9.48
CA ASN A 164 0.51 -9.22 9.50
C ASN A 164 1.21 -7.86 9.72
N PRO A 165 2.14 -7.74 10.68
CA PRO A 165 2.90 -6.49 10.91
C PRO A 165 3.57 -5.92 9.65
N PHE A 166 3.91 -6.76 8.68
CA PHE A 166 4.46 -6.30 7.40
C PHE A 166 3.47 -5.46 6.58
N GLU A 167 2.16 -5.71 6.68
CA GLU A 167 1.16 -4.87 6.00
C GLU A 167 1.18 -3.45 6.55
N TYR A 168 1.33 -3.32 7.87
CA TYR A 168 1.47 -2.03 8.55
C TYR A 168 2.71 -1.29 8.08
N ILE A 169 3.87 -1.95 8.12
CA ILE A 169 5.13 -1.35 7.66
C ILE A 169 5.03 -0.86 6.21
N LEU A 170 4.44 -1.66 5.32
CA LEU A 170 4.33 -1.32 3.90
C LEU A 170 3.32 -0.18 3.66
N GLY A 171 2.17 -0.18 4.32
CA GLY A 171 1.19 0.91 4.25
C GLY A 171 1.73 2.24 4.80
N ILE A 172 2.48 2.20 5.91
CA ILE A 172 3.18 3.38 6.45
C ILE A 172 4.29 3.87 5.53
N ALA A 173 4.92 2.98 4.76
CA ALA A 173 5.90 3.40 3.77
C ALA A 173 5.25 4.20 2.63
N ASP A 174 4.05 3.81 2.19
CA ASP A 174 3.30 4.53 1.16
C ASP A 174 2.75 5.87 1.62
N LEU A 175 2.31 5.97 2.89
CA LEU A 175 1.92 7.24 3.54
C LEU A 175 2.94 8.37 3.30
N THR A 176 4.24 8.04 3.23
CA THR A 176 5.30 9.04 3.02
C THR A 176 5.14 9.80 1.70
N GLY A 177 4.60 9.15 0.67
CA GLY A 177 4.26 9.75 -0.60
C GLY A 177 3.11 10.75 -0.47
N GLU A 178 2.06 10.41 0.28
CA GLU A 178 0.92 11.29 0.52
C GLU A 178 1.28 12.50 1.38
N LEU A 179 2.11 12.31 2.40
CA LEU A 179 2.64 13.41 3.21
C LEU A 179 3.51 14.35 2.37
N MET A 180 4.36 13.81 1.49
CA MET A 180 5.13 14.63 0.57
C MET A 180 4.22 15.47 -0.35
N ARG A 181 3.15 14.88 -0.92
CA ARG A 181 2.16 15.63 -1.70
C ARG A 181 1.48 16.72 -0.87
N LEU A 182 1.08 16.43 0.36
CA LEU A 182 0.51 17.41 1.29
C LEU A 182 1.46 18.58 1.52
N CYS A 183 2.76 18.31 1.75
CA CYS A 183 3.78 19.33 1.95
C CYS A 183 3.91 20.26 0.74
N ILE A 184 4.02 19.70 -0.47
CA ILE A 184 4.19 20.49 -1.70
C ILE A 184 2.95 21.35 -1.96
N ASN A 185 1.75 20.78 -1.82
CA ASN A 185 0.50 21.52 -2.02
C ASN A 185 0.32 22.64 -0.99
N SER A 186 0.66 22.37 0.27
CA SER A 186 0.58 23.37 1.35
C SER A 186 1.58 24.51 1.13
N ALA A 187 2.82 24.18 0.73
CA ALA A 187 3.83 25.18 0.40
C ALA A 187 3.40 26.06 -0.79
N ALA A 188 2.79 25.46 -1.82
CA ALA A 188 2.27 26.19 -2.98
C ALA A 188 1.13 27.15 -2.59
N ASN A 189 0.31 26.79 -1.60
CA ASN A 189 -0.76 27.62 -1.06
C ASN A 189 -0.26 28.63 0.02
N GLY A 190 1.05 28.69 0.27
CA GLY A 190 1.65 29.64 1.21
C GLY A 190 1.69 29.20 2.67
N ASP A 191 1.21 28.00 3.01
CA ASP A 191 1.31 27.45 4.36
C ASP A 191 2.70 26.86 4.59
N ARG A 192 3.51 27.62 5.32
CA ARG A 192 4.90 27.27 5.65
C ARG A 192 4.98 26.27 6.79
N ASN A 193 4.03 26.29 7.72
CA ASN A 193 4.10 25.51 8.95
C ASN A 193 3.94 24.03 8.65
N VAL A 194 2.97 23.68 7.80
CA VAL A 194 2.74 22.28 7.39
C VAL A 194 3.98 21.68 6.75
N SER A 195 4.74 22.44 5.94
CA SER A 195 5.96 21.94 5.31
C SER A 195 6.99 21.47 6.34
N PHE A 196 7.28 22.30 7.36
CA PHE A 196 8.26 21.95 8.39
C PHE A 196 7.77 20.82 9.31
N GLU A 197 6.48 20.80 9.66
CA GLU A 197 5.86 19.70 10.42
C GLU A 197 6.04 18.37 9.70
N VAL A 198 5.65 18.32 8.41
CA VAL A 198 5.75 17.14 7.56
C VAL A 198 7.21 16.72 7.41
N CYS A 199 8.14 17.66 7.19
CA CYS A 199 9.57 17.37 7.10
C CYS A 199 10.11 16.69 8.35
N ASN A 200 9.80 17.22 9.54
CA ASN A 200 10.24 16.64 10.80
C ASN A 200 9.66 15.25 11.02
N PHE A 201 8.39 15.04 10.64
CA PHE A 201 7.75 13.73 10.72
C PHE A 201 8.40 12.71 9.77
N LEU A 202 8.59 13.04 8.49
CA LEU A 202 9.22 12.14 7.51
C LEU A 202 10.67 11.80 7.88
N ARG A 203 11.44 12.74 8.46
CA ARG A 203 12.81 12.45 8.94
C ARG A 203 12.81 11.37 10.02
N LYS A 204 11.92 11.50 11.02
CA LYS A 204 11.78 10.51 12.10
C LYS A 204 11.39 9.15 11.53
N LEU A 205 10.41 9.13 10.63
CA LEU A 205 9.95 7.91 10.00
C LEU A 205 11.06 7.26 9.18
N HIS A 206 11.78 8.03 8.35
CA HIS A 206 12.86 7.53 7.50
C HIS A 206 13.98 6.93 8.32
N ASN A 207 14.41 7.60 9.41
CA ASN A 207 15.46 7.08 10.28
C ASN A 207 15.04 5.77 10.96
N THR A 208 13.77 5.67 11.36
CA THR A 208 13.21 4.45 11.93
C THR A 208 13.21 3.32 10.91
N PHE A 209 12.72 3.56 9.69
CA PHE A 209 12.71 2.57 8.61
C PHE A 209 14.12 2.15 8.17
N ALA A 210 15.06 3.10 8.11
CA ALA A 210 16.46 2.82 7.79
C ALA A 210 17.13 1.93 8.85
N SER A 211 16.73 2.06 10.13
CA SER A 211 17.26 1.23 11.22
C SER A 211 16.82 -0.23 11.16
N LEU A 212 15.70 -0.54 10.50
CA LEU A 212 15.23 -1.91 10.29
C LEU A 212 16.16 -2.71 9.35
N GLY A 213 16.90 -2.02 8.47
CA GLY A 213 17.75 -2.66 7.48
C GLY A 213 16.98 -3.38 6.37
N ASN A 214 17.60 -4.40 5.76
CA ASN A 214 17.04 -5.13 4.61
C ASN A 214 16.21 -6.35 5.05
N VAL A 215 15.09 -6.10 5.74
CA VAL A 215 14.19 -7.18 6.22
C VAL A 215 13.42 -7.85 5.06
N SER A 216 13.06 -7.09 4.03
CA SER A 216 12.40 -7.61 2.83
C SER A 216 12.74 -6.78 1.59
N LYS A 217 12.66 -7.40 0.41
CA LYS A 217 12.90 -6.73 -0.88
C LYS A 217 11.92 -5.56 -1.10
N ASP A 218 10.68 -5.75 -0.66
CA ASP A 218 9.64 -4.72 -0.78
C ASP A 218 9.98 -3.52 0.11
N LEU A 219 10.40 -3.77 1.35
CA LEU A 219 10.84 -2.71 2.27
C LEU A 219 12.05 -1.95 1.71
N SER A 220 13.06 -2.64 1.18
CA SER A 220 14.21 -1.98 0.56
C SER A 220 13.82 -1.09 -0.62
N SER A 221 12.80 -1.49 -1.39
CA SER A 221 12.28 -0.68 -2.51
C SER A 221 11.49 0.53 -2.00
N LYS A 222 10.63 0.33 -1.00
CA LYS A 222 9.88 1.41 -0.35
C LYS A 222 10.79 2.42 0.34
N LEU A 223 11.88 1.98 0.97
CA LEU A 223 12.86 2.87 1.61
C LEU A 223 13.53 3.81 0.59
N LYS A 224 13.80 3.35 -0.64
CA LYS A 224 14.31 4.21 -1.73
C LYS A 224 13.28 5.29 -2.11
N VAL A 225 12.01 4.92 -2.25
CA VAL A 225 10.91 5.85 -2.59
C VAL A 225 10.68 6.85 -1.44
N MET A 226 10.74 6.38 -0.20
CA MET A 226 10.63 7.20 1.00
C MET A 226 11.75 8.22 1.08
N LYS A 227 13.01 7.82 0.81
CA LYS A 227 14.15 8.74 0.75
C LYS A 227 13.94 9.82 -0.32
N ALA A 228 13.47 9.44 -1.50
CA ALA A 228 13.16 10.39 -2.57
C ALA A 228 12.05 11.37 -2.16
N SER A 229 11.01 10.89 -1.45
CA SER A 229 9.93 11.72 -0.92
C SER A 229 10.44 12.70 0.14
N LEU A 230 11.30 12.24 1.06
CA LEU A 230 11.95 13.08 2.05
C LEU A 230 12.80 14.18 1.39
N SER A 231 13.62 13.84 0.39
CA SER A 231 14.44 14.84 -0.32
C SER A 231 13.61 15.95 -0.96
N LYS A 232 12.42 15.62 -1.51
CA LYS A 232 11.49 16.64 -2.06
C LYS A 232 10.94 17.56 -0.97
N VAL A 233 10.57 17.00 0.18
CA VAL A 233 10.05 17.75 1.32
C VAL A 233 11.14 18.66 1.91
N GLU A 234 12.37 18.17 2.04
CA GLU A 234 13.50 18.97 2.53
C GLU A 234 13.84 20.12 1.58
N ALA A 235 13.85 19.88 0.27
CA ALA A 235 14.04 20.92 -0.73
C ALA A 235 12.95 22.00 -0.64
N ALA A 236 11.68 21.61 -0.48
CA ALA A 236 10.58 22.55 -0.29
C ALA A 236 10.77 23.40 0.97
N CYS A 237 11.11 22.78 2.10
CA CYS A 237 11.38 23.49 3.35
C CYS A 237 12.57 24.47 3.23
N TYR A 238 13.63 24.05 2.54
CA TYR A 238 14.77 24.91 2.24
C TYR A 238 14.35 26.14 1.45
N THR A 239 13.62 25.96 0.34
CA THR A 239 13.13 27.07 -0.49
C THR A 239 12.23 28.02 0.30
N VAL A 240 11.31 27.49 1.11
CA VAL A 240 10.44 28.28 1.99
C VAL A 240 11.27 29.10 2.99
N LYS A 241 12.30 28.49 3.59
CA LYS A 241 13.15 29.18 4.58
C LYS A 241 14.00 30.29 3.96
N VAL A 242 14.64 30.03 2.82
CA VAL A 242 15.49 31.01 2.14
C VAL A 242 14.66 32.21 1.69
N ARG A 243 13.59 31.98 0.92
CA ARG A 243 12.72 33.06 0.43
C ARG A 243 12.04 33.82 1.56
N GLY A 244 11.66 33.12 2.64
CA GLY A 244 11.06 33.75 3.81
C GLY A 244 12.03 34.58 4.65
N SER A 245 13.34 34.47 4.42
CA SER A 245 14.37 35.22 5.14
C SER A 245 15.03 36.30 4.25
N GLU A 246 14.64 36.42 2.99
CA GLU A 246 15.09 37.48 2.10
C GLU A 246 14.39 38.79 2.45
N ILE A 247 15.17 39.86 2.63
CA ILE A 247 14.65 41.22 2.75
C ILE A 247 14.90 41.93 1.41
N PRO A 248 13.86 42.18 0.59
CA PRO A 248 14.02 42.87 -0.68
C PRO A 248 14.40 44.33 -0.43
N ARG A 249 15.69 44.65 -0.60
CA ARG A 249 16.25 46.00 -0.38
C ARG A 249 15.55 47.08 -1.23
N PHE A 250 15.11 46.73 -2.44
CA PHE A 250 14.41 47.64 -3.35
C PHE A 250 12.98 47.93 -2.89
N ALA A 251 12.25 46.92 -2.39
CA ALA A 251 10.89 47.10 -1.89
C ALA A 251 10.86 47.91 -0.58
N LEU A 252 11.90 47.79 0.27
CA LEU A 252 12.07 48.66 1.43
C LEU A 252 12.28 50.12 1.02
N ALA A 253 13.10 50.39 0.00
CA ALA A 253 13.32 51.74 -0.50
C ALA A 253 12.03 52.35 -1.09
N GLU A 254 11.23 51.55 -1.81
CA GLU A 254 9.95 51.98 -2.37
C GLU A 254 8.89 52.24 -1.28
N MET A 255 8.78 51.38 -0.26
CA MET A 255 7.90 51.61 0.90
C MET A 255 8.30 52.83 1.74
N LEU A 256 9.60 53.11 1.88
CA LEU A 256 10.06 54.30 2.60
C LEU A 256 9.84 55.58 1.79
N ASN A 257 9.91 55.51 0.46
CA ASN A 257 9.68 56.65 -0.41
C ASN A 257 8.19 56.98 -0.61
N SER A 258 7.29 55.99 -0.55
CA SER A 258 5.84 56.22 -0.69
C SER A 258 5.24 56.95 0.52
N THR A 259 5.82 56.82 1.72
CA THR A 259 5.39 57.56 2.92
C THR A 259 5.74 59.05 2.92
N VAL A 260 6.53 59.54 1.95
CA VAL A 260 6.97 60.95 1.91
C VAL A 260 6.03 61.83 1.07
N VAL A 261 5.08 61.25 0.32
CA VAL A 261 4.27 62.00 -0.66
C VAL A 261 2.86 62.38 -0.18
N ASP A 262 2.38 61.80 0.92
CA ASP A 262 1.08 62.17 1.50
C ASP A 262 1.23 63.28 2.54
N HIS A 263 1.41 64.53 2.10
CA HIS A 263 0.93 65.77 2.75
C HIS A 263 1.43 67.01 1.99
N VAL A 264 0.72 67.41 0.93
CA VAL A 264 0.59 68.82 0.56
C VAL A 264 -0.85 69.04 0.10
N ASP A 265 -1.73 69.34 1.06
CA ASP A 265 -3.07 69.86 0.82
C ASP A 265 -2.97 71.30 0.25
N TYR A 266 -3.80 71.61 -0.74
CA TYR A 266 -4.12 72.97 -1.19
C TYR A 266 -5.61 73.23 -0.99
#